data_AF-A0A5C4TII7-F1
#
_entry.id   AF-A0A5C4TII7-F1
#
_cell.length_a   1.000
_cell.length_b   1.000
_cell.length_c   1.000
_cell.angle_alpha   90.00
_cell.angle_beta   90.00
_cell.angle_gamma   90.00
#
_symmetry.space_group_name_H-M   'P 1'
#
loop_
_entity.id
_entity.type
_entity.pdbx_description
1 polymer ?
#
loop_
_entity_poly.entity_id
_entity_poly.type
_entity_poly.pdbx_seq_one_letter_code
_entity_poly.pdbx_strand_id
1 'polypeptide(L)'
;MYIFNDKEVVRKLLTLSSSLRDAYEYYQDLTYIVTVSHDEKSLESILNPTKSDKQYTKLPESMKKARKTLKKHKEEITNSFKYNFSNGPLEGINNKIKVIIRTAYGYRNFYNFRLRILSSFSNTYFSMTYNKKATELIKNSVA
;
A
#
# COMPACT_ATOMS: atom_id res chain seq x y z
N MET A 1 -40.46 3.30 -9.55
CA MET A 1 -39.11 3.86 -9.32
C MET A 1 -38.20 2.68 -8.97
N TYR A 2 -37.40 2.18 -9.90
CA TYR A 2 -36.53 1.02 -9.65
C TYR A 2 -35.33 1.48 -8.80
N ILE A 3 -35.28 1.02 -7.54
CA ILE A 3 -34.08 1.11 -6.71
C ILE A 3 -33.20 -0.06 -7.12
N PHE A 4 -32.24 0.18 -8.03
CA PHE A 4 -31.24 -0.82 -8.34
C PHE A 4 -30.31 -1.02 -7.14
N ASN A 5 -29.96 -2.27 -6.85
CA ASN A 5 -28.90 -2.60 -5.89
C ASN A 5 -27.53 -2.28 -6.51
N ASP A 6 -26.52 -1.90 -5.71
CA ASP A 6 -25.19 -1.50 -6.18
C ASP A 6 -24.56 -2.53 -7.14
N LYS A 7 -24.74 -3.82 -6.84
CA LYS A 7 -24.26 -4.92 -7.70
C LYS A 7 -24.92 -4.93 -9.08
N GLU A 8 -26.21 -4.59 -9.16
CA GLU A 8 -26.93 -4.54 -10.42
C GLU A 8 -26.55 -3.31 -11.24
N VAL A 9 -26.33 -2.18 -10.56
CA VAL A 9 -25.78 -0.97 -11.19
C VAL A 9 -24.43 -1.28 -11.81
N VAL A 10 -23.51 -1.88 -11.06
CA VAL A 10 -22.18 -2.27 -11.58
C VAL A 10 -22.33 -3.19 -12.79
N ARG A 11 -23.11 -4.29 -12.69
CA ARG A 11 -23.32 -5.20 -13.82
C ARG A 11 -23.84 -4.49 -15.06
N LYS A 12 -24.80 -3.59 -14.91
CA LYS A 12 -25.33 -2.80 -16.01
C LYS A 12 -24.29 -1.86 -16.61
N LEU A 13 -23.42 -1.25 -15.80
CA LEU A 13 -22.32 -0.44 -16.32
C LEU A 13 -21.29 -1.28 -17.08
N LEU A 14 -21.01 -2.50 -16.61
CA LEU A 14 -20.07 -3.42 -17.27
C LEU A 14 -20.61 -3.97 -18.60
N THR A 15 -21.93 -3.98 -18.82
CA THR A 15 -22.50 -4.37 -20.14
C THR A 15 -22.37 -3.25 -21.18
N LEU A 16 -22.20 -2.00 -20.76
CA LEU A 16 -22.09 -0.85 -21.66
C LEU A 16 -20.69 -0.68 -22.27
N SER A 17 -19.64 -1.19 -21.62
CA SER A 17 -18.26 -1.06 -22.11
C SER A 17 -17.43 -2.29 -21.79
N SER A 18 -16.96 -2.97 -22.84
CA SER A 18 -16.03 -4.10 -22.72
C SER A 18 -14.71 -3.71 -22.07
N SER A 19 -14.19 -2.53 -22.40
CA SER A 19 -12.95 -2.00 -21.82
C SER A 19 -13.07 -1.77 -20.32
N LEU A 20 -14.22 -1.25 -19.85
CA LEU A 20 -14.49 -1.07 -18.42
C LEU A 20 -14.61 -2.42 -17.72
N ARG A 21 -15.28 -3.38 -18.35
CA ARG A 21 -15.42 -4.75 -17.84
C ARG A 21 -14.07 -5.42 -17.65
N ASP A 22 -13.21 -5.38 -18.67
CA ASP A 22 -11.88 -5.99 -18.61
C ASP A 22 -11.03 -5.36 -17.49
N ALA A 23 -11.10 -4.02 -17.33
CA ALA A 23 -10.40 -3.32 -16.25
C ALA A 23 -10.95 -3.67 -14.86
N TYR A 24 -12.26 -3.82 -14.73
CA TYR A 24 -12.93 -4.19 -13.49
C TYR A 24 -12.57 -5.62 -13.08
N GLU A 25 -12.68 -6.58 -14.00
CA GLU A 25 -12.31 -7.98 -13.75
C GLU A 25 -10.85 -8.09 -13.28
N TYR A 26 -9.92 -7.43 -13.99
CA TYR A 26 -8.52 -7.35 -13.58
C TYR A 26 -8.32 -6.79 -12.17
N TYR A 27 -9.01 -5.70 -11.84
CA TYR A 27 -8.93 -5.06 -10.52
C TYR A 27 -9.47 -5.98 -9.41
N GLN A 28 -10.58 -6.68 -9.66
CA GLN A 28 -11.17 -7.60 -8.69
C GLN A 28 -10.27 -8.80 -8.44
N ASP A 29 -9.70 -9.40 -9.50
CA ASP A 29 -8.74 -10.50 -9.37
C ASP A 29 -7.54 -10.07 -8.52
N LEU A 30 -6.97 -8.89 -8.81
CA LEU A 30 -5.84 -8.35 -8.07
C LEU A 30 -6.18 -8.09 -6.59
N THR A 31 -7.34 -7.50 -6.33
CA THR A 31 -7.81 -7.23 -4.97
C THR A 31 -8.02 -8.52 -4.20
N TYR A 32 -8.64 -9.53 -4.81
CA TYR A 32 -8.83 -10.84 -4.20
C TYR A 32 -7.50 -11.50 -3.85
N ILE A 33 -6.52 -11.44 -4.76
CA ILE A 33 -5.19 -12.02 -4.52
C ILE A 33 -4.49 -11.33 -3.35
N VAL A 34 -4.50 -10.00 -3.32
CA VAL A 34 -3.76 -9.20 -2.33
C VAL A 34 -4.43 -9.21 -0.96
N THR A 35 -5.76 -9.32 -0.89
CA THR A 35 -6.50 -9.16 0.38
C THR A 35 -7.03 -10.47 0.96
N VAL A 36 -7.25 -11.49 0.13
CA VAL A 36 -7.85 -12.76 0.56
C VAL A 36 -6.85 -13.90 0.40
N SER A 37 -6.40 -14.20 -0.83
CA SER A 37 -5.63 -15.42 -1.07
C SER A 37 -4.19 -15.33 -0.58
N HIS A 38 -3.56 -14.14 -0.66
CA HIS A 38 -2.15 -13.91 -0.35
C HIS A 38 -1.19 -14.88 -1.08
N ASP A 39 -1.60 -15.36 -2.26
CA ASP A 39 -0.83 -16.32 -3.05
C ASP A 39 0.12 -15.61 -4.03
N GLU A 40 1.41 -15.81 -3.82
CA GLU A 40 2.46 -15.25 -4.65
C GLU A 40 2.42 -15.78 -6.09
N LYS A 41 2.04 -17.04 -6.31
CA LYS A 41 1.98 -17.62 -7.66
C LYS A 41 0.88 -16.97 -8.48
N SER A 42 -0.29 -16.81 -7.89
CA SER A 42 -1.41 -16.07 -8.49
C SER A 42 -1.02 -14.63 -8.81
N LEU A 43 -0.33 -13.94 -7.88
CA LEU A 43 0.17 -12.58 -8.11
C LEU A 43 1.17 -12.53 -9.28
N GLU A 44 2.06 -13.50 -9.40
CA GLU A 44 3.02 -13.53 -10.50
C GLU A 44 2.34 -13.70 -11.86
N SER A 45 1.31 -14.54 -11.93
CA SER A 45 0.57 -14.81 -13.16
C SER A 45 -0.16 -13.57 -13.67
N ILE A 46 -0.82 -12.81 -12.78
CA ILE A 46 -1.60 -11.61 -13.15
C ILE A 46 -0.70 -10.40 -13.49
N LEU A 47 0.51 -10.34 -12.92
CA LEU A 47 1.48 -9.27 -13.21
C LEU A 47 2.29 -9.54 -14.48
N ASN A 48 2.45 -10.80 -14.88
CA ASN A 48 3.21 -11.22 -16.06
C ASN A 48 2.36 -12.03 -17.05
N PRO A 49 1.29 -11.45 -17.62
CA PRO A 49 0.52 -12.16 -18.63
C PRO A 49 1.38 -12.35 -19.89
N THR A 50 1.24 -13.53 -20.49
CA THR A 50 1.85 -13.86 -21.78
C THR A 50 1.17 -13.07 -22.89
N LYS A 51 1.85 -12.79 -24.01
CA LYS A 51 1.26 -12.09 -25.17
C LYS A 51 -0.02 -12.76 -25.70
N SER A 52 -0.17 -14.06 -25.44
CA SER A 52 -1.32 -14.90 -25.79
C SER A 52 -2.52 -14.72 -24.84
N ASP A 53 -2.31 -14.14 -23.66
CA ASP A 53 -3.36 -14.02 -22.65
C ASP A 53 -4.30 -12.86 -22.97
N LYS A 54 -5.60 -13.12 -22.81
CA LYS A 54 -6.67 -12.11 -23.02
C LYS A 54 -6.47 -10.85 -22.17
N GLN A 55 -5.85 -10.98 -20.99
CA GLN A 55 -5.51 -9.85 -20.11
C GLN A 55 -4.35 -8.97 -20.63
N TYR A 56 -3.50 -9.46 -21.53
CA TYR A 56 -2.40 -8.66 -22.09
C TYR A 56 -2.90 -7.63 -23.12
N THR A 57 -3.82 -8.03 -23.99
CA THR A 57 -4.27 -7.24 -25.14
C THR A 57 -5.45 -6.32 -24.84
N LYS A 58 -6.33 -6.68 -23.90
CA LYS A 58 -7.59 -5.97 -23.65
C LYS A 58 -7.55 -4.89 -22.56
N LEU A 59 -6.48 -4.86 -21.76
CA LEU A 59 -6.41 -3.98 -20.60
C LEU A 59 -6.17 -2.51 -21.00
N PRO A 60 -6.88 -1.52 -20.43
CA PRO A 60 -6.63 -0.11 -20.70
C PRO A 60 -5.20 0.33 -20.34
N GLU A 61 -4.67 1.35 -21.03
CA GLU A 61 -3.30 1.84 -20.81
C GLU A 61 -3.03 2.28 -19.36
N SER A 62 -4.00 2.91 -18.70
CA SER A 62 -3.91 3.31 -17.30
C SER A 62 -3.66 2.09 -16.39
N MET A 63 -4.33 0.98 -16.65
CA MET A 63 -4.19 -0.27 -15.90
C MET A 63 -2.89 -1.00 -16.26
N LYS A 64 -2.42 -0.93 -17.51
CA LYS A 64 -1.07 -1.42 -17.88
C LYS A 64 0.03 -0.68 -17.10
N LYS A 65 -0.12 0.64 -16.93
CA LYS A 65 0.81 1.45 -16.12
C LYS A 65 0.77 1.04 -14.64
N ALA A 66 -0.41 0.84 -14.08
CA ALA A 66 -0.57 0.34 -12.70
C ALA A 66 0.11 -1.03 -12.53
N ARG A 67 -0.14 -1.97 -13.44
CA ARG A 67 0.53 -3.28 -13.47
C ARG A 67 2.05 -3.16 -13.48
N LYS A 68 2.62 -2.25 -14.27
CA LYS A 68 4.07 -2.01 -14.30
C LYS A 68 4.60 -1.55 -12.93
N THR A 69 3.88 -0.66 -12.25
CA THR A 69 4.24 -0.23 -10.89
C THR A 69 4.16 -1.39 -9.90
N LEU A 70 3.11 -2.19 -9.95
CA LEU A 70 2.95 -3.36 -9.06
C LEU A 70 4.03 -4.41 -9.32
N LYS A 71 4.39 -4.66 -10.58
CA LYS A 71 5.51 -5.53 -10.93
C LYS A 71 6.84 -5.01 -10.39
N LYS A 72 7.07 -3.69 -10.42
CA LYS A 72 8.28 -3.07 -9.85
C LYS A 72 8.37 -3.31 -8.34
N HIS A 73 7.23 -3.28 -7.64
CA HIS A 73 7.15 -3.42 -6.19
C HIS A 73 6.64 -4.80 -5.73
N LYS A 74 6.83 -5.83 -6.57
CA LYS A 74 6.28 -7.17 -6.32
C LYS A 74 6.86 -7.77 -5.04
N GLU A 75 8.17 -7.61 -4.82
CA GLU A 75 8.85 -8.18 -3.65
C GLU A 75 8.26 -7.62 -2.35
N GLU A 76 8.02 -6.31 -2.29
CA GLU A 76 7.40 -5.65 -1.14
C GLU A 76 5.96 -6.13 -0.92
N ILE A 77 5.19 -6.34 -1.99
CA ILE A 77 3.83 -6.89 -1.92
C ILE A 77 3.88 -8.34 -1.40
N THR A 78 4.74 -9.19 -1.94
CA THR A 78 4.91 -10.57 -1.45
C THR A 78 5.35 -10.58 0.02
N ASN A 79 6.22 -9.66 0.42
CA ASN A 79 6.63 -9.55 1.83
C ASN A 79 5.46 -9.15 2.73
N SER A 80 4.52 -8.33 2.24
CA SER A 80 3.30 -8.00 2.99
C SER A 80 2.39 -9.22 3.23
N PHE A 81 2.46 -10.25 2.38
CA PHE A 81 1.72 -11.49 2.59
C PHE A 81 2.28 -12.34 3.74
N LYS A 82 3.59 -12.20 4.00
CA LYS A 82 4.29 -12.95 5.05
C LYS A 82 4.21 -12.25 6.41
N TYR A 83 4.24 -10.91 6.39
CA TYR A 83 4.33 -10.11 7.60
C TYR A 83 3.07 -9.25 7.78
N ASN A 84 2.39 -9.42 8.91
CA ASN A 84 1.22 -8.62 9.29
C ASN A 84 1.63 -7.25 9.87
N PHE A 85 2.41 -6.47 9.12
CA PHE A 85 2.73 -5.10 9.50
C PHE A 85 1.54 -4.18 9.18
N SER A 86 1.04 -3.47 10.19
CA SER A 86 0.03 -2.44 9.97
C SER A 86 0.67 -1.12 9.52
N ASN A 87 -0.04 -0.37 8.67
CA ASN A 87 0.36 0.98 8.29
C ASN A 87 0.11 2.02 9.39
N GLY A 88 -0.62 1.67 10.46
CA GLY A 88 -1.03 2.58 11.52
C GLY A 88 0.12 3.38 12.17
N PRO A 89 1.25 2.75 12.55
CA PRO A 89 2.42 3.48 13.07
C PRO A 89 2.98 4.50 12.08
N LEU A 90 3.10 4.12 10.81
CA LEU A 90 3.61 4.99 9.74
C LEU A 90 2.66 6.15 9.47
N GLU A 91 1.35 5.89 9.44
CA GLU A 91 0.30 6.91 9.33
C GLU A 91 0.32 7.89 10.50
N GLY A 92 0.51 7.39 11.73
CA GLY A 92 0.65 8.21 12.93
C GLY A 92 1.86 9.14 12.87
N ILE A 93 3.01 8.62 12.43
CA ILE A 93 4.23 9.41 12.20
C ILE A 93 3.97 10.48 11.13
N ASN A 94 3.41 10.10 9.98
CA ASN A 94 3.10 11.02 8.88
C ASN A 94 2.12 12.12 9.32
N ASN A 95 1.09 11.77 10.09
CA ASN A 95 0.14 12.76 10.61
C ASN A 95 0.82 13.74 11.57
N LYS A 96 1.67 13.27 12.48
CA LYS A 96 2.41 14.14 13.41
C LYS A 96 3.39 15.06 12.67
N ILE A 97 4.08 14.58 11.64
CA ILE A 97 4.90 15.43 10.76
C ILE A 97 4.03 16.50 10.06
N LYS A 98 2.86 16.12 9.52
CA LYS A 98 1.92 17.08 8.92
C LYS A 98 1.44 18.13 9.93
N VAL A 99 1.18 17.76 11.18
CA VAL A 99 0.84 18.71 12.25
C VAL A 99 2.00 19.68 12.49
N ILE A 100 3.24 19.19 12.60
CA ILE A 100 4.42 20.04 12.76
C ILE A 100 4.52 21.05 11.62
N ILE A 101 4.38 20.60 10.37
CA ILE A 101 4.39 21.47 9.19
C ILE A 101 3.29 22.54 9.29
N ARG A 102 2.05 22.15 9.62
CA ARG A 102 0.91 23.07 9.74
C ARG A 102 1.10 24.12 10.82
N THR A 103 1.65 23.74 11.98
CA THR A 103 1.86 24.67 13.12
C THR A 103 3.09 25.56 12.98
N ALA A 104 4.03 25.20 12.12
CA ALA A 104 5.29 25.94 11.95
C ALA A 104 5.20 27.09 10.94
N TYR A 105 4.10 27.20 10.19
CA TYR A 105 3.92 28.20 9.11
C TYR A 105 5.04 28.19 8.06
N GLY A 106 5.73 27.05 7.90
CA GLY A 106 6.82 26.84 6.96
C GLY A 106 8.21 26.85 7.62
N TYR A 107 9.03 25.85 7.26
CA TYR A 107 10.45 25.83 7.62
C TYR A 107 11.28 26.33 6.44
N ARG A 108 12.11 27.35 6.68
CA ARG A 108 13.08 27.85 5.68
C ARG A 108 14.32 26.96 5.55
N ASN A 109 14.63 26.19 6.60
CA ASN A 109 15.80 25.33 6.68
C ASN A 109 15.39 23.89 7.01
N PHE A 110 15.71 22.95 6.13
CA PHE A 110 15.43 21.53 6.31
C PHE A 110 16.11 20.94 7.56
N TYR A 111 17.30 21.42 7.92
CA TYR A 111 17.99 20.99 9.12
C TYR A 111 17.16 21.25 10.38
N ASN A 112 16.59 22.46 10.51
CA ASN A 112 15.73 22.83 11.63
C ASN A 112 14.41 22.03 11.62
N PHE A 113 13.86 21.75 10.44
CA PHE A 113 12.69 20.88 10.30
C PHE A 113 12.97 19.46 10.79
N ARG A 114 14.10 18.88 10.36
CA ARG A 114 14.55 17.55 10.78
C ARG A 114 14.77 17.49 12.29
N LEU A 115 15.44 18.50 12.88
CA LEU A 115 15.64 18.57 14.33
C LEU A 115 14.31 18.62 15.08
N ARG A 116 13.34 19.42 14.61
CA ARG A 116 12.00 19.46 15.22
C ARG A 116 11.29 18.12 15.14
N ILE A 117 11.34 17.45 13.99
CA ILE A 117 10.77 16.10 13.83
C ILE A 117 11.40 15.17 14.86
N LEU A 118 12.73 15.03 14.87
CA LEU A 118 13.44 14.12 15.75
C LEU A 118 13.12 14.40 17.23
N SER A 119 13.18 15.66 17.64
CA SER A 119 12.83 16.10 19.00
C SER A 119 11.38 15.76 19.37
N SER A 120 10.43 15.88 18.43
CA SER A 120 9.03 15.53 18.67
C SER A 120 8.82 14.03 18.89
N PHE A 121 9.70 13.18 18.34
CA PHE A 121 9.58 11.74 18.42
C PHE A 121 10.39 11.09 19.55
N SER A 122 11.35 11.80 20.15
CA SER A 122 12.22 11.30 21.24
C SER A 122 11.45 10.73 22.45
N ASN A 123 10.27 11.28 22.75
CA ASN A 123 9.40 10.81 23.85
C ASN A 123 8.16 10.05 23.34
N THR A 124 8.22 9.47 22.14
CA THR A 124 7.10 8.66 21.64
C THR A 124 7.20 7.25 22.18
N TYR A 125 6.06 6.60 22.46
CA TYR A 125 5.99 5.20 22.89
C TYR A 125 6.91 4.28 22.08
N PHE A 126 6.95 4.44 20.74
CA PHE A 126 7.87 3.74 19.84
C PHE A 126 9.36 3.94 20.16
N SER A 127 9.78 5.17 20.46
CA SER A 127 11.18 5.45 20.83
C SER A 127 11.52 4.83 22.18
N MET A 128 10.58 4.84 23.14
CA MET A 128 10.79 4.24 24.45
C MET A 128 10.87 2.71 24.36
N THR A 129 10.02 2.06 23.57
CA THR A 129 10.05 0.60 23.37
C THR A 129 11.27 0.15 22.58
N TYR A 130 11.67 0.89 21.55
CA TYR A 130 12.91 0.61 20.81
C TYR A 130 14.13 0.68 21.74
N ASN A 131 14.25 1.77 22.52
CA ASN A 131 15.36 1.94 23.46
C ASN A 131 15.37 0.82 24.50
N LYS A 132 14.21 0.47 25.08
CA LYS A 132 14.10 -0.63 26.04
C LYS A 132 14.54 -1.97 25.44
N LYS A 133 14.06 -2.31 24.23
CA LYS A 133 14.42 -3.56 23.54
C LYS A 133 15.90 -3.61 23.15
N ALA A 134 16.47 -2.49 22.73
CA ALA A 134 17.90 -2.37 22.44
C ALA A 134 18.76 -2.54 23.70
N THR A 135 18.36 -1.94 24.83
CA THR A 135 19.04 -2.11 26.12
C THR A 135 18.96 -3.55 26.63
N GLU A 136 17.81 -4.23 26.46
CA GLU A 136 17.65 -5.65 26.79
C GLU A 136 18.56 -6.55 25.94
N LEU A 137 18.65 -6.31 24.63
CA LEU A 137 19.56 -7.05 23.74
C LEU A 137 21.04 -6.87 24.12
N ILE A 138 21.45 -5.64 24.43
CA ILE A 138 22.83 -5.34 24.87
C ILE A 138 23.12 -6.04 26.21
N LYS A 139 22.17 -6.04 27.14
CA LYS A 139 22.32 -6.69 28.44
C LYS A 139 22.46 -8.21 28.31
N ASN A 140 21.72 -8.81 27.38
CA ASN A 140 21.77 -10.25 27.12
C ASN A 140 22.98 -10.68 26.27
N SER A 141 23.67 -9.76 25.60
CA SER A 141 24.91 -10.05 24.86
C SER A 141 26.18 -9.92 25.70
N VAL A 142 26.06 -9.33 26.90
CA VAL A 142 27.19 -9.10 27.84
C VAL A 142 27.08 -10.01 29.08
N ALA A 143 26.00 -10.80 29.17
CA ALA A 143 25.81 -11.89 30.14
C ALA A 143 26.13 -13.23 29.48
#